data_AF-A0A2G6CIF6-F1
#
_entry.id   AF-A0A2G6CIF6-F1
#
_cell.length_a   1.000
_cell.length_b   1.000
_cell.length_c   1.000
_cell.angle_alpha   90.00
_cell.angle_beta   90.00
_cell.angle_gamma   90.00
#
_symmetry.space_group_name_H-M   'P 1'
#
loop_
_entity.id
_entity.type
_entity.pdbx_description
1 polymer ?
#
loop_
_entity_poly.entity_id
_entity_poly.type
_entity_poly.pdbx_seq_one_letter_code
_entity_poly.pdbx_strand_id
1 'polypeptide(L)'
;MLDADLRVSDRVDFLRASFEVRCVSPTYKRMRCRWHRVQILNGIKNDNVRGGIVGKYITSEIEIAAPCADVWQCLTDFAAYPDWNPFIHKIEGKPGLGEALKADIQMANGKIMEFRPKLIEFEPQRKLTWLGHFLMSGLFDGRHEFELAQNQDGTTMFRQSEYFSGILVPLFGRGFDDKLRNSFQQMNKALKARVE
;
A
#
# COMPACT_ATOMS: atom_id res chain seq x y z
N MET A 1 28.03 35.85 55.15
CA MET A 1 27.46 34.63 54.56
C MET A 1 28.60 34.00 53.76
N LEU A 2 29.61 33.47 54.48
CA LEU A 2 29.87 32.02 54.68
C LEU A 2 29.99 31.34 53.31
N ASP A 3 31.22 31.23 52.81
CA ASP A 3 32.07 30.01 52.83
C ASP A 3 31.86 29.22 51.52
N ALA A 4 32.92 29.02 50.72
CA ALA A 4 33.84 27.87 50.79
C ALA A 4 33.09 26.57 50.37
N ASP A 5 33.60 25.62 49.60
CA ASP A 5 34.94 25.27 49.14
C ASP A 5 34.75 23.99 48.27
N LEU A 6 35.84 23.49 47.69
CA LEU A 6 36.11 22.07 47.41
C LEU A 6 35.41 21.42 46.19
N ARG A 7 36.15 21.09 45.11
CA ARG A 7 37.02 19.89 44.89
C ARG A 7 36.18 18.64 44.52
N VAL A 8 36.58 17.65 43.72
CA VAL A 8 37.77 17.25 42.93
C VAL A 8 37.40 15.90 42.27
N SER A 9 38.15 15.51 41.23
CA SER A 9 38.37 14.12 40.74
C SER A 9 37.25 13.43 39.98
N ASP A 10 37.50 12.52 39.03
CA ASP A 10 38.67 12.11 38.24
C ASP A 10 38.21 10.90 37.41
N ARG A 11 38.84 10.67 36.25
CA ARG A 11 39.08 9.36 35.58
C ARG A 11 37.85 8.55 35.11
N VAL A 12 37.60 8.42 33.80
CA VAL A 12 38.25 7.52 32.83
C VAL A 12 38.33 6.07 33.34
N ASP A 13 37.55 5.15 32.77
CA ASP A 13 38.11 3.93 32.17
C ASP A 13 37.11 3.12 31.32
N PHE A 14 37.69 2.60 30.24
CA PHE A 14 37.18 1.67 29.25
C PHE A 14 36.73 0.34 29.87
N LEU A 15 35.68 -0.28 29.34
CA LEU A 15 35.62 -1.74 29.20
C LEU A 15 34.80 -2.15 27.97
N ARG A 16 35.51 -2.82 27.05
CA ARG A 16 34.97 -3.70 26.00
C ARG A 16 34.20 -4.85 26.65
N ALA A 17 33.08 -5.25 26.05
CA ALA A 17 32.56 -6.61 26.21
C ALA A 17 32.21 -7.18 24.82
N SER A 18 33.02 -8.14 24.39
CA SER A 18 32.80 -8.98 23.22
C SER A 18 31.89 -10.16 23.58
N PHE A 19 31.04 -10.55 22.62
CA PHE A 19 30.58 -11.91 22.28
C PHE A 19 30.74 -13.04 23.31
N GLU A 20 29.62 -13.62 23.75
CA GLU A 20 29.28 -15.05 23.55
C GLU A 20 27.88 -15.30 24.15
N VAL A 21 26.88 -15.65 23.34
CA VAL A 21 25.74 -16.43 23.85
C VAL A 21 25.48 -17.56 22.87
N ARG A 22 25.82 -18.76 23.35
CA ARG A 22 25.63 -20.05 22.72
C ARG A 22 24.16 -20.35 22.49
N CYS A 23 23.92 -21.02 21.38
CA CYS A 23 22.66 -21.65 21.03
C CYS A 23 22.33 -22.78 22.02
N VAL A 24 21.15 -22.74 22.64
CA VAL A 24 20.53 -23.89 23.29
C VAL A 24 19.03 -23.88 22.93
N SER A 25 18.68 -24.63 21.89
CA SER A 25 17.35 -25.25 21.73
C SER A 25 17.29 -26.51 22.62
N PRO A 26 16.13 -27.04 23.08
CA PRO A 26 14.85 -27.03 22.35
C PRO A 26 13.60 -26.88 23.24
N THR A 27 12.66 -26.02 22.85
CA THR A 27 11.22 -26.33 23.03
C THR A 27 10.43 -25.54 22.01
N TYR A 28 9.90 -26.27 21.04
CA TYR A 28 8.90 -25.84 20.09
C TYR A 28 7.62 -25.46 20.85
N LYS A 29 7.57 -24.23 21.38
CA LYS A 29 6.31 -23.59 21.70
C LYS A 29 5.85 -22.90 20.44
N ARG A 30 4.90 -23.58 19.78
CA ARG A 30 4.05 -23.12 18.68
C ARG A 30 3.49 -21.74 19.00
N MET A 31 4.31 -20.69 18.79
CA MET A 31 3.85 -19.32 18.73
C MET A 31 3.08 -19.23 17.43
N ARG A 32 1.76 -19.44 17.55
CA ARG A 32 0.83 -18.96 16.55
C ARG A 32 1.18 -17.49 16.36
N CYS A 33 1.76 -17.14 15.22
CA CYS A 33 1.61 -15.80 14.67
C CYS A 33 0.11 -15.55 14.71
N ARG A 34 -0.29 -14.78 15.72
CA ARG A 34 -1.66 -14.39 15.90
C ARG A 34 -1.85 -13.39 14.79
N TRP A 35 -2.34 -13.90 13.66
CA TRP A 35 -3.21 -13.17 12.79
C TRP A 35 -4.13 -12.36 13.71
N HIS A 36 -3.83 -11.09 13.93
CA HIS A 36 -4.89 -10.16 13.61
C HIS A 36 -5.06 -10.38 12.12
N ARG A 37 -5.92 -11.36 11.80
CA ARG A 37 -6.87 -11.23 10.73
C ARG A 37 -7.18 -9.75 10.81
N VAL A 38 -6.64 -8.96 9.89
CA VAL A 38 -7.31 -7.73 9.54
C VAL A 38 -8.67 -8.28 9.19
N GLN A 39 -9.57 -8.22 10.17
CA GLN A 39 -10.98 -8.31 9.95
C GLN A 39 -11.20 -7.04 9.14
N ILE A 40 -10.82 -7.09 7.86
CA ILE A 40 -11.59 -6.41 6.85
C ILE A 40 -12.95 -6.96 7.14
N LEU A 41 -13.78 -6.05 7.63
CA LEU A 41 -15.14 -6.26 8.03
C LEU A 41 -15.75 -7.35 7.14
N ASN A 42 -15.86 -8.58 7.66
CA ASN A 42 -16.91 -9.51 7.24
C ASN A 42 -18.23 -8.98 7.82
N GLY A 43 -18.51 -7.74 7.44
CA GLY A 43 -19.47 -6.80 7.97
C GLY A 43 -19.80 -5.75 6.90
N ILE A 44 -19.79 -6.16 5.63
CA ILE A 44 -20.93 -5.86 4.76
C ILE A 44 -21.77 -7.13 4.73
N LYS A 45 -22.24 -7.56 5.92
CA LYS A 45 -23.42 -8.40 5.99
C LYS A 45 -24.58 -7.46 5.72
N ASN A 46 -25.08 -7.40 4.48
CA ASN A 46 -26.40 -6.87 4.15
C ASN A 46 -26.93 -5.82 5.13
N ASP A 47 -26.22 -4.71 5.27
CA ASP A 47 -26.79 -3.56 5.93
C ASP A 47 -27.72 -2.95 4.90
N ASN A 48 -28.99 -3.11 5.19
CA ASN A 48 -30.14 -2.67 4.41
C ASN A 48 -29.99 -1.17 4.10
N VAL A 49 -29.34 -0.83 2.98
CA VAL A 49 -29.14 0.53 2.51
C VAL A 49 -30.49 1.08 2.10
N ARG A 50 -31.14 1.79 3.03
CA ARG A 50 -32.20 2.73 2.72
C ARG A 50 -31.57 3.87 1.89
N GLY A 51 -31.72 3.82 0.57
CA GLY A 51 -31.46 4.96 -0.33
C GLY A 51 -30.14 4.94 -1.11
N GLY A 52 -29.99 3.98 -2.02
CA GLY A 52 -29.29 4.06 -3.31
C GLY A 52 -28.07 4.98 -3.48
N ILE A 53 -26.87 4.47 -3.16
CA ILE A 53 -25.66 4.76 -3.93
C ILE A 53 -25.05 3.42 -4.33
N VAL A 54 -25.04 3.13 -5.63
CA VAL A 54 -24.47 1.90 -6.19
C VAL A 54 -22.94 2.04 -6.18
N GLY A 55 -22.27 1.17 -5.43
CA GLY A 55 -20.80 1.08 -5.42
C GLY A 55 -20.30 -0.20 -6.07
N LYS A 56 -19.08 -0.19 -6.60
CA LYS A 56 -18.43 -1.36 -7.20
C LYS A 56 -17.05 -1.55 -6.58
N TYR A 57 -16.72 -2.77 -6.18
CA TYR A 57 -15.44 -3.11 -5.55
C TYR A 57 -14.69 -4.17 -6.36
N ILE A 58 -13.44 -3.89 -6.72
CA ILE A 58 -12.57 -4.79 -7.48
C ILE A 58 -11.25 -4.93 -6.72
N THR A 59 -10.71 -6.15 -6.65
CA THR A 59 -9.49 -6.48 -5.91
C THR A 59 -8.65 -7.49 -6.67
N SER A 60 -7.33 -7.39 -6.56
CA SER A 60 -6.36 -8.35 -7.10
C SER A 60 -5.14 -8.42 -6.18
N GLU A 61 -4.58 -9.60 -6.00
CA GLU A 61 -3.42 -9.84 -5.13
C GLU A 61 -2.38 -10.71 -5.83
N ILE A 62 -1.14 -10.64 -5.35
CA ILE A 62 -0.02 -11.46 -5.80
C ILE A 62 1.02 -11.58 -4.70
N GLU A 63 1.66 -12.74 -4.60
CA GLU A 63 2.84 -12.92 -3.77
C GLU A 63 4.11 -12.58 -4.56
N ILE A 64 5.00 -11.83 -3.92
CA ILE A 64 6.25 -11.33 -4.48
C ILE A 64 7.40 -11.83 -3.60
N ALA A 65 8.41 -12.46 -4.20
CA ALA A 65 9.60 -12.99 -3.56
C ALA A 65 10.63 -11.89 -3.24
N ALA A 66 10.17 -10.80 -2.63
CA ALA A 66 10.96 -9.68 -2.18
C ALA A 66 10.41 -9.13 -0.85
N PRO A 67 11.25 -8.52 0.01
CA PRO A 67 10.82 -7.81 1.21
C PRO A 67 9.89 -6.62 0.93
N CYS A 68 9.03 -6.24 1.90
CA CYS A 68 8.11 -5.11 1.73
C CYS A 68 8.83 -3.80 1.38
N ALA A 69 10.09 -3.63 1.84
CA ALA A 69 10.89 -2.43 1.57
C ALA A 69 11.13 -2.23 0.07
N ASP A 70 11.50 -3.29 -0.65
CA ASP A 70 11.85 -3.24 -2.07
C ASP A 70 10.58 -3.04 -2.92
N VAL A 71 9.50 -3.74 -2.57
CA VAL A 71 8.19 -3.56 -3.20
C VAL A 71 7.68 -2.14 -2.99
N TRP A 72 7.81 -1.60 -1.78
CA TRP A 72 7.41 -0.23 -1.45
C TRP A 72 8.22 0.82 -2.20
N GLN A 73 9.53 0.64 -2.30
CA GLN A 73 10.40 1.54 -3.06
C GLN A 73 9.97 1.58 -4.54
N CYS A 74 9.72 0.42 -5.15
CA CYS A 74 9.24 0.36 -6.52
C CYS A 74 7.84 0.99 -6.69
N LEU A 75 6.94 0.78 -5.72
CA LEU A 75 5.58 1.33 -5.74
C LEU A 75 5.55 2.85 -5.53
N THR A 76 6.52 3.42 -4.82
CA THR A 76 6.56 4.87 -4.52
C THR A 76 7.52 5.66 -5.40
N ASP A 77 8.28 4.98 -6.27
CA ASP A 77 9.09 5.60 -7.32
C ASP A 77 8.22 5.98 -8.53
N PHE A 78 7.44 7.05 -8.36
CA PHE A 78 6.49 7.54 -9.37
C PHE A 78 7.15 7.89 -10.71
N ALA A 79 8.41 8.31 -10.70
CA ALA A 79 9.13 8.67 -11.91
C ALA A 79 9.40 7.45 -12.82
N ALA A 80 9.54 6.26 -12.23
CA ALA A 80 9.82 5.03 -12.96
C ALA A 80 8.57 4.29 -13.48
N TYR A 81 7.35 4.76 -13.16
CA TYR A 81 6.11 4.10 -13.60
C TYR A 81 6.02 3.84 -15.12
N PRO A 82 6.45 4.76 -16.00
CA PRO A 82 6.45 4.51 -17.45
C PRO A 82 7.28 3.30 -17.88
N ASP A 83 8.29 2.91 -17.09
CA ASP A 83 9.24 1.86 -17.46
C ASP A 83 8.70 0.45 -17.16
N TRP A 84 7.70 0.33 -16.28
CA TRP A 84 7.27 -0.99 -15.79
C TRP A 84 5.77 -1.17 -15.72
N ASN A 85 4.97 -0.13 -15.54
CA ASN A 85 3.54 -0.29 -15.26
C ASN A 85 2.70 -0.17 -16.55
N PRO A 86 2.11 -1.28 -17.04
CA PRO A 86 1.33 -1.26 -18.28
C PRO A 86 -0.05 -0.61 -18.12
N PHE A 87 -0.50 -0.37 -16.88
CA PHE A 87 -1.83 0.15 -16.58
C PHE A 87 -1.79 1.63 -16.18
N ILE A 88 -0.89 2.00 -15.27
CA ILE A 88 -0.66 3.39 -14.84
C ILE A 88 0.62 3.87 -15.50
N HIS A 89 0.49 4.56 -16.63
CA HIS A 89 1.63 4.87 -17.49
C HIS A 89 2.51 5.97 -16.93
N LYS A 90 1.94 6.89 -16.14
CA LYS A 90 2.70 8.00 -15.58
C LYS A 90 2.06 8.47 -14.29
N ILE A 91 2.89 8.82 -13.31
CA ILE A 91 2.48 9.52 -12.10
C ILE A 91 3.42 10.72 -11.92
N GLU A 92 2.85 11.91 -11.83
CA GLU A 92 3.56 13.13 -11.41
C GLU A 92 3.06 13.55 -10.03
N GLY A 93 3.98 14.00 -9.18
CA GLY A 93 3.69 14.42 -7.82
C GLY A 93 4.71 13.86 -6.83
N LYS A 94 4.48 14.11 -5.54
CA LYS A 94 5.34 13.60 -4.47
C LYS A 94 4.60 12.52 -3.67
N PRO A 95 5.29 11.43 -3.28
CA PRO A 95 4.72 10.48 -2.35
C PRO A 95 4.59 11.13 -0.97
N GLY A 96 3.36 11.28 -0.47
CA GLY A 96 3.10 11.88 0.84
C GLY A 96 1.61 12.00 1.14
N LEU A 97 1.25 11.90 2.43
CA LEU A 97 -0.13 12.07 2.86
C LEU A 97 -0.65 13.47 2.51
N GLY A 98 -1.81 13.55 1.86
CA GLY A 98 -2.45 14.79 1.46
C GLY A 98 -1.96 15.38 0.15
N GLU A 99 -0.89 14.85 -0.43
CA GLU A 99 -0.34 15.32 -1.71
C GLU A 99 -1.30 15.04 -2.86
N ALA A 100 -1.38 15.98 -3.79
CA ALA A 100 -2.11 15.82 -5.05
C ALA A 100 -1.17 15.22 -6.10
N LEU A 101 -1.67 14.22 -6.81
CA LEU A 101 -0.95 13.56 -7.90
C LEU A 101 -1.62 13.87 -9.23
N LYS A 102 -0.91 13.58 -10.30
CA LYS A 102 -1.43 13.52 -11.66
C LYS A 102 -1.07 12.15 -12.24
N ALA A 103 -2.06 11.35 -12.61
CA ALA A 103 -1.86 9.98 -13.06
C ALA A 103 -2.48 9.75 -14.43
N ASP A 104 -1.71 9.23 -15.37
CA ASP A 104 -2.18 8.82 -16.69
C ASP A 104 -2.52 7.33 -16.66
N ILE A 105 -3.80 6.99 -16.71
CA ILE A 105 -4.30 5.63 -16.54
C ILE A 105 -4.95 5.15 -17.83
N GLN A 106 -4.59 3.94 -18.26
CA GLN A 106 -5.20 3.30 -19.41
C GLN A 106 -6.57 2.72 -19.04
N MET A 107 -7.61 3.24 -19.69
CA MET A 107 -8.99 2.82 -19.48
C MET A 107 -9.30 1.50 -20.21
N ALA A 108 -10.41 0.86 -19.84
CA ALA A 108 -10.89 -0.40 -20.44
C ALA A 108 -11.20 -0.31 -21.96
N ASN A 109 -11.29 0.89 -22.52
CA ASN A 109 -11.45 1.15 -23.95
C ASN A 109 -10.12 1.42 -24.68
N GLY A 110 -8.99 1.30 -23.99
CA GLY A 110 -7.65 1.55 -24.53
C GLY A 110 -7.22 3.02 -24.56
N LYS A 111 -8.11 3.97 -24.22
CA LYS A 111 -7.73 5.38 -24.12
C LYS A 111 -7.01 5.65 -22.81
N ILE A 112 -5.98 6.47 -22.87
CA ILE A 112 -5.32 7.01 -21.68
C ILE A 112 -6.11 8.24 -21.20
N MET A 113 -6.37 8.30 -19.90
CA MET A 113 -7.02 9.43 -19.26
C MET A 113 -6.17 9.95 -18.10
N GLU A 114 -6.09 11.27 -17.99
CA GLU A 114 -5.44 11.96 -16.89
C GLU A 114 -6.40 12.04 -15.69
N PHE A 115 -5.93 11.61 -14.53
CA PHE A 115 -6.61 11.73 -13.23
C PHE A 115 -5.79 12.61 -12.30
N ARG A 116 -6.47 13.31 -11.38
CA ARG A 116 -5.82 14.10 -10.33
C ARG A 116 -6.18 13.59 -8.94
N PRO A 117 -5.70 12.39 -8.55
CA PRO A 117 -6.07 11.82 -7.27
C PRO A 117 -5.30 12.50 -6.13
N LYS A 118 -5.88 12.45 -4.93
CA LYS A 118 -5.23 12.90 -3.70
C LYS A 118 -4.81 11.68 -2.87
N LEU A 119 -3.59 11.67 -2.36
CA LEU A 119 -3.14 10.67 -1.39
C LEU A 119 -3.86 10.91 -0.06
N ILE A 120 -4.64 9.93 0.39
CA ILE A 120 -5.43 10.00 1.63
C ILE A 120 -4.92 9.05 2.71
N GLU A 121 -4.11 8.06 2.36
CA GLU A 121 -3.35 7.24 3.30
C GLU A 121 -1.96 7.00 2.70
N PHE A 122 -0.91 7.14 3.52
CA PHE A 122 0.46 6.90 3.12
C PHE A 122 1.26 6.38 4.32
N GLU A 123 1.33 5.06 4.44
CA GLU A 123 1.95 4.32 5.53
C GLU A 123 3.12 3.51 4.97
N PRO A 124 4.38 3.94 5.21
CA PRO A 124 5.56 3.30 4.64
C PRO A 124 5.58 1.78 4.79
N GLN A 125 5.92 1.08 3.69
CA GLN A 125 6.02 -0.38 3.60
C GLN A 125 4.74 -1.16 3.95
N ARG A 126 3.58 -0.47 4.03
CA ARG A 126 2.32 -1.12 4.40
C ARG A 126 1.15 -0.71 3.54
N LYS A 127 0.90 0.59 3.35
CA LYS A 127 -0.35 1.03 2.69
C LYS A 127 -0.22 2.37 1.98
N LEU A 128 -0.73 2.44 0.76
CA LEU A 128 -0.91 3.67 0.00
C LEU A 128 -2.35 3.70 -0.51
N THR A 129 -3.10 4.75 -0.19
CA THR A 129 -4.46 4.94 -0.69
C THR A 129 -4.57 6.31 -1.33
N TRP A 130 -5.10 6.35 -2.55
CA TRP A 130 -5.49 7.60 -3.19
C TRP A 130 -6.96 7.64 -3.54
N LEU A 131 -7.50 8.85 -3.61
CA LEU A 131 -8.87 9.15 -4.00
C LEU A 131 -8.85 9.99 -5.27
N GLY A 132 -9.35 9.41 -6.37
CA GLY A 132 -9.57 10.10 -7.64
C GLY A 132 -11.01 10.54 -7.78
N HIS A 133 -11.20 11.75 -8.31
CA HIS A 133 -12.50 12.28 -8.73
C HIS A 133 -12.48 12.48 -10.25
N PHE A 134 -13.51 12.02 -10.96
CA PHE A 134 -13.61 12.20 -12.42
C PHE A 134 -14.57 13.32 -12.77
N LEU A 135 -14.01 14.40 -13.35
CA LEU A 135 -14.66 15.67 -13.70
C LEU A 135 -15.26 16.45 -12.52
N MET A 136 -16.12 15.84 -11.71
CA MET A 136 -16.80 16.44 -10.56
C MET A 136 -16.93 15.42 -9.42
N SER A 137 -16.68 15.85 -8.18
CA SER A 137 -16.86 15.00 -6.98
C SER A 137 -18.28 14.44 -6.92
N GLY A 138 -18.42 13.14 -6.61
CA GLY A 138 -19.73 12.47 -6.46
C GLY A 138 -20.35 11.97 -7.76
N LEU A 139 -19.86 12.40 -8.93
CA LEU A 139 -20.32 11.85 -10.21
C LEU A 139 -19.67 10.49 -10.49
N PHE A 140 -18.37 10.41 -10.19
CA PHE A 140 -17.58 9.19 -10.23
C PHE A 140 -16.30 9.40 -9.40
N ASP A 141 -16.25 8.71 -8.27
CA ASP A 141 -15.10 8.70 -7.36
C ASP A 141 -14.50 7.30 -7.34
N GLY A 142 -13.17 7.22 -7.41
CA GLY A 142 -12.40 5.98 -7.31
C GLY A 142 -11.43 6.05 -6.14
N ARG A 143 -11.63 5.18 -5.14
CA ARG A 143 -10.69 4.98 -4.05
C ARG A 143 -9.83 3.75 -4.37
N HIS A 144 -8.58 3.98 -4.73
CA HIS A 144 -7.61 2.91 -4.98
C HIS A 144 -6.74 2.71 -3.74
N GLU A 145 -6.64 1.47 -3.29
CA GLU A 145 -5.80 1.05 -2.17
C GLU A 145 -4.74 0.07 -2.64
N PHE A 146 -3.50 0.32 -2.25
CA PHE A 146 -2.37 -0.59 -2.36
C PHE A 146 -1.93 -0.99 -0.96
N GLU A 147 -1.80 -2.29 -0.71
CA GLU A 147 -1.41 -2.85 0.58
C GLU A 147 -0.29 -3.86 0.42
N LEU A 148 0.64 -3.83 1.37
CA LEU A 148 1.76 -4.75 1.50
C LEU A 148 1.66 -5.44 2.86
N ALA A 149 1.79 -6.77 2.85
CA ALA A 149 1.90 -7.58 4.05
C ALA A 149 3.12 -8.49 3.95
N GLN A 150 4.02 -8.38 4.93
CA GLN A 150 5.21 -9.22 5.02
C GLN A 150 4.82 -10.63 5.49
N ASN A 151 5.19 -11.65 4.71
CA ASN A 151 5.06 -13.05 5.07
C ASN A 151 6.23 -13.52 5.94
N GLN A 152 6.05 -14.63 6.64
CA GLN A 152 7.04 -15.19 7.57
C GLN A 152 8.32 -15.68 6.87
N ASP A 153 8.23 -16.03 5.60
CA ASP A 153 9.34 -16.51 4.76
C ASP A 153 10.13 -15.37 4.09
N GLY A 154 9.80 -14.11 4.38
CA GLY A 154 10.46 -12.94 3.79
C GLY A 154 9.81 -12.46 2.49
N THR A 155 8.80 -13.16 1.95
CA THR A 155 8.03 -12.70 0.78
C THR A 155 7.01 -11.63 1.17
N THR A 156 6.48 -10.93 0.18
CA THR A 156 5.46 -9.88 0.35
C THR A 156 4.17 -10.26 -0.37
N MET A 157 3.05 -10.22 0.35
CA MET A 157 1.73 -10.21 -0.27
C MET A 157 1.37 -8.78 -0.67
N PHE A 158 1.27 -8.53 -1.97
CA PHE A 158 0.80 -7.27 -2.54
C PHE A 158 -0.67 -7.38 -2.91
N ARG A 159 -1.50 -6.47 -2.41
CA ARG A 159 -2.93 -6.37 -2.74
C ARG A 159 -3.23 -4.99 -3.28
N GLN A 160 -3.91 -4.94 -4.41
CA GLN A 160 -4.50 -3.71 -4.93
C GLN A 160 -6.02 -3.84 -5.01
N SER A 161 -6.73 -2.79 -4.65
CA SER A 161 -8.19 -2.76 -4.72
C SER A 161 -8.72 -1.38 -5.07
N GLU A 162 -9.87 -1.34 -5.71
CA GLU A 162 -10.52 -0.12 -6.16
C GLU A 162 -11.99 -0.17 -5.81
N TYR A 163 -12.44 0.88 -5.10
CA TYR A 163 -13.84 1.12 -4.80
C TYR A 163 -14.33 2.31 -5.63
N PHE A 164 -15.26 2.03 -6.53
CA PHE A 164 -15.96 3.05 -7.29
C PHE A 164 -17.29 3.40 -6.62
N SER A 165 -17.54 4.69 -6.47
CA SER A 165 -18.84 5.23 -6.08
C SER A 165 -19.29 6.32 -7.04
N GLY A 166 -20.61 6.51 -7.16
CA GLY A 166 -21.19 7.60 -7.92
C GLY A 166 -22.36 7.17 -8.79
N ILE A 167 -23.06 8.16 -9.33
CA ILE A 167 -24.30 7.97 -10.10
C ILE A 167 -24.03 7.26 -11.44
N LEU A 168 -22.81 7.35 -11.98
CA LEU A 168 -22.46 6.76 -13.27
C LEU A 168 -21.94 5.32 -13.19
N VAL A 169 -21.68 4.78 -11.98
CA VAL A 169 -21.22 3.39 -11.81
C VAL A 169 -22.16 2.35 -12.47
N PRO A 170 -23.50 2.49 -12.43
CA PRO A 170 -24.41 1.58 -13.13
C PRO A 170 -24.32 1.63 -14.66
N LEU A 171 -23.76 2.69 -15.24
CA LEU A 171 -23.60 2.84 -16.69
C LEU A 171 -22.35 2.15 -17.23
N PHE A 172 -21.56 1.52 -16.35
CA PHE A 172 -20.40 0.74 -16.77
C PHE A 172 -20.82 -0.40 -17.69
N GLY A 173 -20.22 -0.41 -18.88
CA GLY A 173 -20.49 -1.43 -19.89
C GLY A 173 -20.18 -2.83 -19.39
N ARG A 174 -20.86 -3.82 -19.97
CA ARG A 174 -20.57 -5.25 -19.72
C ARG A 174 -19.08 -5.52 -19.98
N GLY A 175 -18.42 -6.16 -19.01
CA GLY A 175 -16.99 -6.50 -19.09
C GLY A 175 -16.01 -5.42 -18.60
N PHE A 176 -16.49 -4.27 -18.09
CA PHE A 176 -15.62 -3.30 -17.42
C PHE A 176 -14.80 -3.95 -16.28
N ASP A 177 -15.46 -4.74 -15.44
CA ASP A 177 -14.87 -5.38 -14.27
C ASP A 177 -13.76 -6.35 -14.65
N ASP A 178 -14.00 -7.20 -15.65
CA ASP A 178 -13.03 -8.17 -16.12
C ASP A 178 -11.81 -7.50 -16.73
N LYS A 179 -12.03 -6.43 -17.52
CA LYS A 179 -10.95 -5.64 -18.09
C LYS A 179 -10.11 -4.94 -17.02
N LEU A 180 -10.75 -4.31 -16.03
CA LEU A 180 -10.02 -3.65 -14.96
C LEU A 180 -9.26 -4.66 -14.09
N ARG A 181 -9.89 -5.79 -13.76
CA ARG A 181 -9.24 -6.89 -13.05
C ARG A 181 -8.02 -7.42 -13.82
N ASN A 182 -8.13 -7.55 -15.13
CA ASN A 182 -7.01 -7.94 -15.99
C ASN A 182 -5.90 -6.88 -16.00
N SER A 183 -6.23 -5.58 -15.98
CA SER A 183 -5.23 -4.52 -15.82
C SER A 183 -4.50 -4.60 -14.48
N PHE A 184 -5.23 -4.88 -13.38
CA PHE A 184 -4.62 -5.06 -12.06
C PHE A 184 -3.70 -6.27 -12.02
N GLN A 185 -4.11 -7.38 -12.63
CA GLN A 185 -3.26 -8.58 -12.74
C GLN A 185 -1.98 -8.32 -13.55
N GLN A 186 -2.07 -7.52 -14.62
CA GLN A 186 -0.89 -7.13 -15.40
C GLN A 186 0.06 -6.25 -14.60
N MET A 187 -0.47 -5.25 -13.89
CA MET A 187 0.33 -4.42 -12.99
C MET A 187 0.99 -5.25 -11.88
N ASN A 188 0.25 -6.17 -11.24
CA ASN A 188 0.78 -7.10 -10.24
C ASN A 188 1.97 -7.91 -10.77
N LYS A 189 1.82 -8.49 -11.97
CA LYS A 189 2.88 -9.27 -12.61
C LYS A 189 4.09 -8.42 -12.97
N ALA A 190 3.87 -7.20 -13.46
CA ALA A 190 4.96 -6.30 -13.81
C ALA A 190 5.72 -5.80 -12.58
N LEU A 191 5.01 -5.49 -11.49
CA LEU A 191 5.63 -5.15 -10.20
C LEU A 191 6.48 -6.31 -9.69
N LYS A 192 5.91 -7.53 -9.67
CA LYS A 192 6.62 -8.75 -9.28
C LYS A 192 7.91 -8.93 -10.11
N ALA A 193 7.82 -8.84 -11.43
CA ALA A 193 8.96 -9.02 -12.32
C ALA A 193 10.04 -7.92 -12.20
N ARG A 194 9.70 -6.75 -11.65
CA ARG A 194 10.65 -5.65 -11.46
C ARG A 194 11.45 -5.76 -10.16
N VAL A 195 10.90 -6.41 -9.14
CA VAL A 195 11.49 -6.48 -7.80
C VAL A 195 12.08 -7.84 -7.46
N GLU A 196 11.77 -8.87 -8.25
CA GLU A 196 12.41 -10.20 -8.22
C GLU A 196 13.60 -10.28 -9.17
#